data_AF-A0A2V9JGV1-F1
#
_entry.id   AF-A0A2V9JGV1-F1
#
_cell.length_a   1.000
_cell.length_b   1.000
_cell.length_c   1.000
_cell.angle_alpha   90.00
_cell.angle_beta   90.00
_cell.angle_gamma   90.00
#
_symmetry.space_group_name_H-M   'P 1'
#
loop_
_entity.id
_entity.type
_entity.pdbx_description
1 polymer ?
#
loop_
_entity_poly.entity_id
_entity_poly.type
_entity_poly.pdbx_seq_one_letter_code
_entity_poly.pdbx_strand_id
1 'polypeptide(L)'
;MAKALSGRDAARLQPSGAYAANLLGLSEQVPAKIVFLTDGASRLVRVGPMTIQLKRTTPRNMATAGRLSGLLIQAFRYLGKEHITAERMAHLKKTLPADDRPS
;
A
#
# COMPACT_ATOMS: atom_id res chain seq x y z
N MET A 1 5.53 4.22 10.70
CA MET A 1 6.46 3.98 9.59
C MET A 1 6.42 5.08 8.53
N ALA A 2 5.32 5.26 7.78
CA ALA A 2 5.24 6.25 6.70
C ALA A 2 5.61 7.69 7.14
N LYS A 3 5.07 8.18 8.27
CA LYS A 3 5.40 9.50 8.82
C LYS A 3 6.89 9.71 9.13
N ALA A 4 7.61 8.66 9.50
CA ALA A 4 9.06 8.74 9.74
C ALA A 4 9.87 8.76 8.42
N LEU A 5 9.30 8.21 7.34
CA LEU A 5 9.95 8.08 6.05
C LEU A 5 9.70 9.27 5.11
N SER A 6 8.67 10.10 5.34
CA SER A 6 8.30 11.23 4.48
C SER A 6 9.38 12.34 4.43
N GLY A 7 10.35 12.31 5.34
CA GLY A 7 11.48 13.26 5.37
C GLY A 7 11.04 14.69 5.66
N ARG A 8 11.98 15.63 5.47
CA ARG A 8 11.77 17.07 5.74
C ARG A 8 10.74 17.72 4.80
N ASP A 9 10.65 17.24 3.56
CA ASP A 9 9.77 17.81 2.53
C ASP A 9 8.35 17.25 2.56
N ALA A 10 7.98 16.50 3.61
CA ALA A 10 6.65 15.91 3.77
C ALA A 10 6.19 15.10 2.53
N ALA A 11 7.12 14.40 1.87
CA ALA A 11 6.80 13.61 0.68
C ALA A 11 5.69 12.60 0.99
N ARG A 12 4.69 12.52 0.12
CA ARG A 12 3.56 11.60 0.31
C ARG A 12 4.04 10.19 0.05
N LEU A 13 3.49 9.26 0.82
CA LEU A 13 3.81 7.84 0.72
C LEU A 13 2.52 7.04 0.56
N GLN A 14 2.56 6.07 -0.34
CA GLN A 14 1.47 5.14 -0.59
C GLN A 14 2.00 3.70 -0.52
N PRO A 15 1.57 2.88 0.46
CA PRO A 15 1.91 1.46 0.49
C PRO A 15 1.56 0.78 -0.84
N SER A 16 2.42 -0.14 -1.28
CA SER A 16 2.24 -0.86 -2.54
C SER A 16 2.68 -2.33 -2.44
N GLY A 17 2.37 -3.11 -3.48
CA GLY A 17 2.76 -4.51 -3.59
C GLY A 17 2.19 -5.38 -2.46
N ALA A 18 2.98 -6.39 -2.06
CA ALA A 18 2.66 -7.30 -0.98
C ALA A 18 2.30 -6.59 0.33
N TYR A 19 2.94 -5.44 0.61
CA TYR A 19 2.67 -4.70 1.82
C TYR A 19 1.27 -4.07 1.83
N ALA A 20 0.78 -3.59 0.68
CA ALA A 20 -0.60 -3.09 0.59
C ALA A 20 -1.63 -4.19 0.83
N ALA A 21 -1.41 -5.38 0.26
CA ALA A 21 -2.28 -6.53 0.48
C ALA A 21 -2.27 -7.01 1.94
N ASN A 22 -1.08 -7.06 2.56
CA ASN A 22 -0.93 -7.44 3.97
C ASN A 22 -1.62 -6.46 4.92
N LEU A 23 -1.48 -5.14 4.70
CA LEU A 23 -2.16 -4.11 5.51
C LEU A 23 -3.69 -4.21 5.46
N LEU A 24 -4.25 -4.76 4.39
CA LEU A 24 -5.70 -4.97 4.22
C LEU A 24 -6.18 -6.36 4.68
N GLY A 25 -5.30 -7.19 5.25
CA GLY A 25 -5.64 -8.57 5.62
C GLY A 25 -5.87 -9.51 4.43
N LEU A 26 -5.48 -9.10 3.21
CA LEU A 26 -5.62 -9.90 2.00
C LEU A 26 -4.45 -10.87 1.77
N SER A 27 -3.39 -10.74 2.58
CA SER A 27 -2.24 -11.63 2.63
C SER A 27 -1.72 -11.74 4.06
N GLU A 28 -1.44 -12.96 4.50
CA GLU A 28 -0.83 -13.24 5.82
C GLU A 28 0.69 -13.07 5.80
N GLN A 29 1.29 -13.02 4.61
CA GLN A 29 2.74 -12.90 4.46
C GLN A 29 3.22 -11.50 4.87
N VAL A 30 4.07 -11.45 5.89
CA VAL A 30 4.83 -10.25 6.24
C VAL A 30 6.04 -10.14 5.29
N PRO A 31 6.08 -9.16 4.37
CA PRO A 31 7.13 -9.13 3.36
C PRO A 31 8.47 -8.64 3.94
N ALA A 32 9.56 -9.33 3.64
CA ALA A 32 10.92 -8.88 3.97
C ALA A 32 11.31 -7.56 3.26
N LYS A 33 10.63 -7.28 2.14
CA LYS A 33 10.78 -6.05 1.37
C LYS A 33 9.46 -5.28 1.30
N ILE A 34 9.43 -4.10 1.88
CA ILE A 34 8.30 -3.17 1.86
C ILE A 34 8.51 -2.15 0.75
N VAL A 35 7.46 -1.84 -0.02
CA VAL A 35 7.50 -0.83 -1.09
C VAL A 35 6.48 0.26 -0.80
N PHE A 36 6.93 1.51 -0.84
CA PHE A 36 6.09 2.70 -0.90
C PHE A 36 6.29 3.41 -2.23
N LEU A 37 5.18 3.82 -2.85
CA LEU A 37 5.22 4.83 -3.91
C LEU A 37 5.34 6.22 -3.26
N THR A 38 6.09 7.11 -3.89
CA THR A 38 6.29 8.48 -3.41
C THR A 38 6.33 9.49 -4.55
N ASP A 39 6.01 10.76 -4.26
CA ASP A 39 6.31 11.91 -5.12
C ASP A 39 7.68 12.53 -4.80
N GLY A 40 8.33 12.12 -3.71
CA GLY A 40 9.71 12.48 -3.36
C GLY A 40 10.79 11.61 -4.01
N ALA A 41 12.01 11.71 -3.50
CA ALA A 41 13.16 10.98 -4.02
C ALA A 41 13.07 9.45 -3.78
N SER A 42 13.48 8.68 -4.80
CA SER A 42 13.66 7.23 -4.66
C SER A 42 14.84 6.93 -3.73
N ARG A 43 14.67 6.00 -2.80
CA ARG A 43 15.75 5.51 -1.92
C ARG A 43 15.41 4.18 -1.29
N LEU A 44 16.45 3.48 -0.81
CA LEU A 44 16.32 2.29 0.03
C LEU A 44 16.66 2.65 1.47
N VAL A 45 15.85 2.18 2.41
CA VAL A 45 16.06 2.35 3.85
C VAL A 45 16.05 0.97 4.48
N ARG A 46 17.10 0.62 5.24
CA ARG A 46 17.15 -0.61 6.03
C ARG A 46 16.62 -0.32 7.44
N VAL A 47 15.71 -1.16 7.93
CA VAL A 47 15.18 -1.09 9.29
C VAL A 47 15.22 -2.50 9.86
N GLY A 48 16.25 -2.78 10.68
CA GLY A 48 16.55 -4.13 11.14
C GLY A 48 16.72 -5.10 9.94
N PRO A 49 16.02 -6.24 9.92
CA PRO A 49 16.09 -7.20 8.81
C PRO A 49 15.28 -6.77 7.57
N MET A 50 14.45 -5.73 7.67
CA MET A 50 13.55 -5.30 6.60
C MET A 50 14.21 -4.26 5.69
N THR A 51 13.91 -4.35 4.40
CA THR A 51 14.27 -3.30 3.43
C THR A 51 13.03 -2.56 2.97
N ILE A 52 13.07 -1.24 3.06
CA ILE A 52 12.00 -0.33 2.64
C ILE A 52 12.46 0.37 1.37
N GLN A 53 11.72 0.19 0.29
CA GLN A 53 11.95 0.87 -0.97
C GLN A 53 10.95 2.01 -1.14
N LEU A 54 11.46 3.24 -1.18
CA LEU A 54 10.71 4.38 -1.68
C LEU A 54 10.93 4.45 -3.19
N LYS A 55 9.85 4.27 -3.96
CA LYS A 55 9.88 4.30 -5.43
C LYS A 55 9.13 5.53 -5.92
N ARG A 56 9.86 6.50 -6.48
CA ARG A 56 9.26 7.67 -7.10
C ARG A 56 8.32 7.25 -8.24
N THR A 57 7.17 7.88 -8.33
CA THR A 57 6.16 7.62 -9.37
C THR A 57 5.55 8.92 -9.88
N THR A 58 4.61 8.82 -10.82
CA THR A 58 3.94 9.97 -11.44
C THR A 58 2.87 10.56 -10.52
N PRO A 59 2.52 11.86 -10.65
CA PRO A 59 1.42 12.47 -9.90
C PRO A 59 0.09 11.71 -10.03
N ARG A 60 -0.20 11.17 -11.23
CA ARG A 60 -1.38 10.35 -11.49
C ARG A 60 -1.45 9.13 -10.55
N ASN A 61 -0.32 8.46 -10.33
CA ASN A 61 -0.24 7.31 -9.43
C ASN A 61 -0.28 7.69 -7.94
N MET A 62 -0.02 8.96 -7.61
CA MET A 62 -0.11 9.52 -6.26
C MET A 62 -1.42 10.23 -5.97
N ALA A 63 -2.36 10.28 -6.92
CA ALA A 63 -3.64 10.99 -6.78
C ALA A 63 -4.47 10.49 -5.58
N THR A 64 -4.34 9.21 -5.24
CA THR A 64 -5.03 8.56 -4.10
C THR A 64 -4.10 8.30 -2.91
N ALA A 65 -2.89 8.87 -2.91
CA ALA A 65 -1.94 8.68 -1.82
C ALA A 65 -2.52 9.15 -0.48
N GLY A 66 -2.38 8.31 0.55
CA GLY A 66 -2.93 8.57 1.89
C GLY A 66 -4.43 8.31 2.02
N ARG A 67 -5.10 7.83 0.97
CA ARG A 67 -6.51 7.40 1.00
C ARG A 67 -6.62 5.87 1.01
N LEU A 68 -7.67 5.35 1.62
CA LEU A 68 -7.95 3.90 1.63
C LEU A 68 -8.15 3.35 0.22
N SER A 69 -8.81 4.10 -0.67
CA SER A 69 -8.90 3.74 -2.10
C SER A 69 -7.54 3.57 -2.76
N GLY A 70 -6.53 4.36 -2.39
CA GLY A 70 -5.16 4.18 -2.85
C GLY A 70 -4.56 2.86 -2.38
N LEU A 71 -4.80 2.49 -1.12
CA LEU A 71 -4.34 1.21 -0.56
C LEU A 71 -5.00 0.02 -1.27
N LEU A 72 -6.31 0.06 -1.48
CA LEU A 72 -7.09 -0.96 -2.19
C LEU A 72 -6.59 -1.17 -3.63
N ILE A 73 -6.43 -0.08 -4.38
CA ILE A 73 -5.92 -0.12 -5.77
C ILE A 73 -4.55 -0.81 -5.83
N GLN A 74 -3.66 -0.51 -4.88
CA GLN A 74 -2.33 -1.09 -4.88
C GLN A 74 -2.33 -2.57 -4.49
N ALA A 75 -3.18 -2.97 -3.53
CA ALA A 75 -3.34 -4.36 -3.17
C ALA A 75 -3.94 -5.19 -4.30
N PHE A 76 -5.01 -4.72 -4.95
CA PHE A 76 -5.63 -5.42 -6.07
C PHE A 76 -4.71 -5.52 -7.28
N ARG A 77 -3.92 -4.47 -7.57
CA ARG A 77 -2.91 -4.53 -8.63
C ARG A 77 -1.84 -5.60 -8.33
N TYR A 78 -1.46 -5.75 -7.06
CA TYR A 78 -0.48 -6.76 -6.64
C TYR A 78 -1.04 -8.18 -6.71
N LEU A 79 -2.25 -8.39 -6.20
CA LEU A 79 -2.91 -9.70 -6.19
C LEU A 79 -3.24 -10.17 -7.61
N GLY A 80 -3.63 -9.26 -8.50
CA GLY A 80 -4.15 -9.61 -9.80
C GLY A 80 -5.61 -10.10 -9.73
N LYS A 81 -6.29 -10.11 -10.89
CA LYS A 81 -7.74 -10.35 -10.96
C LYS A 81 -8.15 -11.72 -10.41
N GLU A 82 -7.36 -12.75 -10.66
CA GLU A 82 -7.62 -14.14 -10.24
C GLU A 82 -7.66 -14.30 -8.71
N HIS A 83 -7.06 -13.36 -7.99
CA HIS A 83 -6.91 -13.40 -6.54
C HIS A 83 -7.89 -12.45 -5.82
N ILE A 84 -8.83 -11.84 -6.54
CA ILE A 84 -9.92 -11.04 -5.96
C ILE A 84 -11.14 -11.95 -5.80
N THR A 85 -11.15 -12.74 -4.72
CA THR A 85 -12.18 -13.76 -4.47
C THR A 85 -13.34 -13.19 -3.64
N ALA A 86 -14.47 -13.88 -3.65
CA ALA A 86 -15.65 -13.49 -2.86
C ALA A 86 -15.34 -13.41 -1.36
N GLU A 87 -14.51 -14.32 -0.83
CA GLU A 87 -14.09 -14.35 0.57
C GLU A 87 -13.28 -13.10 0.93
N ARG A 88 -12.35 -12.69 0.05
CA ARG A 88 -11.56 -11.47 0.23
C ARG A 88 -12.42 -10.21 0.16
N MET A 89 -13.40 -10.18 -0.73
CA MET A 89 -14.36 -9.08 -0.80
C MET A 89 -15.24 -9.01 0.44
N ALA A 90 -15.71 -10.15 0.94
CA ALA A 90 -16.47 -10.23 2.19
C ALA A 90 -15.63 -9.78 3.40
N HIS A 91 -14.34 -10.17 3.44
CA HIS A 91 -13.40 -9.71 4.46
C HIS A 91 -13.30 -8.18 4.46
N LEU A 92 -13.05 -7.56 3.30
CA LEU A 92 -12.99 -6.09 3.19
C LEU A 92 -14.31 -5.42 3.58
N LYS A 93 -15.46 -5.96 3.18
CA LYS A 93 -16.77 -5.41 3.59
C LYS A 93 -16.98 -5.45 5.11
N LYS A 94 -16.37 -6.43 5.81
CA LYS A 94 -16.43 -6.55 7.26
C LYS A 94 -15.44 -5.64 7.97
N THR A 95 -14.23 -5.44 7.43
CA THR A 95 -13.15 -4.72 8.11
C THR A 95 -13.07 -3.24 7.78
N LEU A 96 -13.63 -2.81 6.64
CA LEU A 96 -13.55 -1.42 6.20
C LEU A 96 -14.76 -0.58 6.68
N PRO A 97 -14.54 0.74 6.91
CA PRO A 97 -15.61 1.71 7.12
C PRO A 97 -16.63 1.67 6.00
N ALA A 98 -17.91 1.93 6.30
CA ALA A 98 -19.01 1.79 5.36
C ALA A 98 -18.80 2.56 4.04
N ASP A 99 -18.27 3.78 4.13
CA ASP A 99 -18.04 4.69 2.99
C ASP A 99 -16.94 4.22 2.02
N ASP A 100 -16.09 3.29 2.47
CA ASP A 100 -14.93 2.79 1.71
C ASP A 100 -15.08 1.32 1.28
N ARG A 101 -16.25 0.71 1.51
CA ARG A 101 -16.49 -0.68 1.12
C ARG A 101 -16.53 -0.79 -0.40
N PRO A 102 -15.78 -1.74 -1.00
CA PRO A 102 -15.90 -1.98 -2.42
C PRO A 102 -17.31 -2.51 -2.74
N SER A 103 -17.87 -2.02 -3.86
CA SER A 103 -19.19 -2.41 -4.39
C SER A 103 -19.30 -3.93 -4.57
#